data_AF-A0A7X8HZA8-F1
#
_entry.id   AF-A0A7X8HZA8-F1
#
_cell.length_a   1.000
_cell.length_b   1.000
_cell.length_c   1.000
_cell.angle_alpha   90.00
_cell.angle_beta   90.00
_cell.angle_gamma   90.00
#
_symmetry.space_group_name_H-M   'P 1'
#
loop_
_entity.id
_entity.type
_entity.pdbx_description
1 polymer ?
#
loop_
_entity_poly.entity_id
_entity_poly.type
_entity_poly.pdbx_seq_one_letter_code
_entity_poly.pdbx_strand_id
1 'polypeptide(L)'
;MFKKLKLKYDENIVWLYPIFHMLFAALLAYIVIRVDISERGLFKYIPRIFLTSVPLARTILGSLAGSLLTITTFTFSTVMAVLTMYSSNYSPRIVQNFLKKKISLRVLGIFLGGFIYSITSLLFMRDSLYTDHVVSASIGVLYAIVSSIYFVFLSHKLLNLVKPHI
;
A
#
# COMPACT_ATOMS: atom_id res chain seq x y z
N MET A 1 -32.11 18.54 -2.81
CA MET A 1 -31.72 18.00 -1.49
C MET A 1 -30.75 16.80 -1.59
N PHE A 2 -31.00 15.81 -2.46
CA PHE A 2 -30.15 14.62 -2.64
C PHE A 2 -28.69 14.87 -3.04
N LYS A 3 -28.38 15.92 -3.83
CA LYS A 3 -26.98 16.27 -4.18
C LYS A 3 -26.15 16.72 -2.97
N LYS A 4 -26.74 17.42 -1.99
CA LYS A 4 -26.04 17.86 -0.76
C LYS A 4 -25.77 16.68 0.19
N LEU A 5 -26.69 15.72 0.26
CA LEU A 5 -26.49 14.47 1.00
C LEU A 5 -25.37 13.61 0.39
N LYS A 6 -25.34 13.49 -0.95
CA LYS A 6 -24.27 12.77 -1.67
C LYS A 6 -22.89 13.41 -1.47
N LEU A 7 -22.82 14.75 -1.42
CA LEU A 7 -21.60 15.51 -1.14
C LEU A 7 -21.09 15.33 0.30
N LYS A 8 -21.98 15.32 1.30
CA LYS A 8 -21.62 15.11 2.71
C LYS A 8 -21.21 13.66 3.01
N TYR A 9 -21.74 12.70 2.26
CA TYR A 9 -21.36 11.28 2.33
C TYR A 9 -19.98 11.02 1.69
N ASP A 10 -19.67 11.72 0.59
CA ASP A 10 -18.39 11.59 -0.11
C ASP A 10 -17.19 12.11 0.72
N GLU A 11 -17.37 13.13 1.56
CA GLU A 11 -16.32 13.68 2.43
C GLU A 11 -15.96 12.77 3.61
N ASN A 12 -16.94 12.07 4.21
CA ASN A 12 -16.68 11.13 5.31
C ASN A 12 -16.10 9.79 4.84
N ILE A 13 -16.35 9.37 3.59
CA ILE A 13 -15.91 8.05 3.08
C ILE A 13 -14.47 8.08 2.54
N VAL A 14 -13.87 9.26 2.33
CA VAL A 14 -12.51 9.32 1.77
C VAL A 14 -11.47 8.65 2.69
N TRP A 15 -11.71 8.65 4.00
CA TRP A 15 -10.86 7.98 4.99
C TRP A 15 -11.03 6.46 5.04
N LEU A 16 -12.06 5.90 4.40
CA LEU A 16 -12.28 4.44 4.33
C LEU A 16 -11.45 3.77 3.23
N TYR A 17 -10.95 4.51 2.23
CA TYR A 17 -10.13 3.93 1.15
C TYR A 17 -8.81 3.30 1.67
N PRO A 18 -8.02 3.99 2.52
CA PRO A 18 -6.84 3.38 3.12
C PRO A 18 -7.17 2.13 3.94
N ILE A 19 -8.23 2.20 4.76
CA ILE A 19 -8.68 1.08 5.60
C ILE A 19 -9.05 -0.12 4.74
N PHE A 20 -9.76 0.08 3.63
CA PHE A 20 -10.11 -0.99 2.71
C PHE A 20 -8.86 -1.66 2.10
N HIS A 21 -7.84 -0.89 1.73
CA HIS A 21 -6.58 -1.45 1.22
C HIS A 21 -5.78 -2.19 2.29
N MET A 22 -5.77 -1.68 3.52
CA MET A 22 -5.17 -2.37 4.67
C MET A 22 -5.86 -3.71 4.96
N LEU A 23 -7.20 -3.72 4.99
CA LEU A 23 -7.98 -4.94 5.19
C LEU A 23 -7.78 -5.94 4.06
N PHE A 24 -7.75 -5.47 2.81
CA PHE A 24 -7.45 -6.31 1.66
C PHE A 24 -6.04 -6.92 1.75
N ALA A 25 -5.03 -6.14 2.12
CA ALA A 25 -3.67 -6.63 2.28
C ALA A 25 -3.53 -7.61 3.45
N ALA A 26 -4.26 -7.38 4.55
CA ALA A 26 -4.34 -8.32 5.67
C ALA A 26 -5.00 -9.65 5.27
N LEU A 27 -6.08 -9.59 4.48
CA LEU A 27 -6.74 -10.78 3.91
C LEU A 27 -5.78 -11.52 2.98
N LEU A 28 -5.06 -10.80 2.11
CA LEU A 28 -4.05 -11.37 1.23
C LEU A 28 -2.95 -12.08 2.04
N ALA A 29 -2.43 -11.43 3.09
CA ALA A 29 -1.44 -12.04 3.98
C ALA A 29 -1.98 -13.32 4.61
N TYR A 30 -3.21 -13.31 5.11
CA TYR A 30 -3.84 -14.49 5.68
C TYR A 30 -3.92 -15.65 4.68
N ILE A 31 -4.34 -15.39 3.43
CA ILE A 31 -4.40 -16.41 2.37
C ILE A 31 -3.00 -16.97 2.10
N VAL A 32 -1.99 -16.12 1.95
CA VAL A 32 -0.62 -16.54 1.65
C VAL A 32 -0.01 -17.35 2.80
N ILE A 33 -0.26 -16.95 4.06
CA ILE A 33 0.15 -17.71 5.24
C ILE A 33 -0.50 -19.10 5.24
N ARG A 34 -1.79 -19.20 4.89
CA ARG A 34 -2.48 -20.49 4.82
C ARG A 34 -1.89 -21.39 3.73
N VAL A 35 -1.42 -20.82 2.62
CA VAL A 35 -0.71 -21.56 1.57
C VAL A 35 0.66 -22.02 2.07
N ASP A 36 1.42 -21.16 2.74
CA ASP A 36 2.77 -21.50 3.21
C ASP A 36 2.79 -22.54 4.34
N ILE A 37 1.73 -22.61 5.16
CA ILE A 37 1.56 -23.64 6.21
C ILE A 37 0.98 -24.95 5.63
N SER A 38 0.32 -24.90 4.47
CA SER A 38 -0.31 -26.08 3.87
C SER A 38 0.75 -27.11 3.44
N GLU A 39 0.42 -28.39 3.58
CA GLU A 39 1.33 -29.47 3.21
C GLU A 39 1.72 -29.44 1.72
N ARG A 40 2.82 -30.13 1.39
CA ARG A 40 3.59 -30.11 0.14
C ARG A 40 2.79 -30.24 -1.18
N GLY A 41 1.51 -30.61 -1.14
CA GLY A 41 0.65 -30.79 -2.31
C GLY A 41 0.42 -29.50 -3.12
N LEU A 42 0.35 -28.33 -2.49
CA LEU A 42 0.13 -27.06 -3.21
C LEU A 42 1.41 -26.54 -3.89
N PHE A 43 2.59 -26.81 -3.33
CA PHE A 43 3.87 -26.40 -3.92
C PHE A 43 4.16 -27.09 -5.26
N LYS A 44 3.49 -28.20 -5.58
CA LYS A 44 3.62 -28.88 -6.88
C LYS A 44 3.11 -28.00 -8.05
N TYR A 45 2.18 -27.08 -7.78
CA TYR A 45 1.62 -26.18 -8.80
C TYR A 45 2.33 -24.82 -8.86
N ILE A 46 3.19 -24.52 -7.89
CA ILE A 46 3.90 -23.23 -7.80
C ILE A 46 5.28 -23.37 -8.45
N PRO A 47 5.64 -22.49 -9.40
CA PRO A 47 6.97 -22.52 -10.01
C PRO A 47 8.06 -22.35 -8.95
N ARG A 48 9.14 -23.15 -9.04
CA ARG A 48 10.28 -23.09 -8.10
C ARG A 48 10.90 -21.69 -7.94
N ILE A 49 10.74 -20.83 -8.94
CA ILE A 49 11.24 -19.45 -8.93
C ILE A 49 10.55 -18.60 -7.85
N PHE A 50 9.30 -18.93 -7.48
CA PHE A 50 8.55 -18.20 -6.44
C PHE A 50 8.73 -18.79 -5.03
N LEU A 51 9.45 -19.91 -4.91
CA LEU A 51 9.73 -20.57 -3.63
C LEU A 51 11.03 -20.03 -3.05
N THR A 52 10.96 -19.48 -1.84
CA THR A 52 12.08 -18.86 -1.12
C THR A 52 12.33 -19.60 0.19
N SER A 53 13.55 -19.58 0.74
CA SER A 53 13.81 -20.13 2.07
C SER A 53 13.25 -19.23 3.18
N VAL A 54 12.87 -19.81 4.32
CA VAL A 54 12.34 -19.04 5.47
C VAL A 54 13.30 -17.91 5.93
N PRO A 55 14.63 -18.13 6.06
CA PRO A 55 15.54 -17.06 6.47
C PRO A 55 15.59 -15.90 5.46
N LEU A 56 15.68 -16.23 4.17
CA LEU A 56 15.72 -15.22 3.11
C LEU A 56 14.39 -14.45 3.05
N ALA A 57 13.27 -15.15 3.24
CA ALA A 57 11.95 -14.53 3.30
C ALA A 57 11.81 -13.54 4.46
N ARG A 58 12.30 -13.88 5.66
CA ARG A 58 12.34 -12.96 6.80
C ARG A 58 13.16 -11.70 6.49
N THR A 59 14.33 -11.86 5.88
CA THR A 59 15.18 -10.72 5.49
C THR A 59 14.48 -9.81 4.49
N ILE A 60 13.87 -10.38 3.44
CA ILE A 60 13.15 -9.61 2.42
C ILE A 60 11.94 -8.90 3.02
N LEU A 61 11.06 -9.62 3.72
CA LEU A 61 9.86 -9.03 4.33
C LEU A 61 10.19 -7.97 5.38
N GLY A 62 11.27 -8.16 6.16
CA GLY A 62 11.75 -7.16 7.12
C GLY A 62 12.23 -5.88 6.43
N SER A 63 13.01 -6.01 5.36
CA SER A 63 13.45 -4.87 4.54
C SER A 63 12.26 -4.15 3.87
N LEU A 64 11.28 -4.91 3.37
CA LEU A 64 10.05 -4.37 2.79
C LEU A 64 9.21 -3.63 3.82
N ALA A 65 9.03 -4.18 5.02
CA ALA A 65 8.29 -3.51 6.09
C ALA A 65 8.87 -2.13 6.42
N GLY A 66 10.19 -2.04 6.60
CA GLY A 66 10.88 -0.77 6.86
C GLY A 66 10.71 0.23 5.72
N SER A 67 11.01 -0.18 4.48
CA SER A 67 10.93 0.68 3.30
C SER A 67 9.51 1.17 3.00
N LEU A 68 8.50 0.32 3.16
CA LEU A 68 7.09 0.67 2.96
C LEU A 68 6.58 1.67 4.01
N LEU A 69 7.05 1.56 5.25
CA LEU A 69 6.73 2.57 6.27
C LEU A 69 7.42 3.90 5.96
N THR A 70 8.70 3.89 5.57
CA THR A 70 9.43 5.10 5.18
C THR A 70 8.76 5.83 4.02
N ILE A 71 8.42 5.12 2.94
CA ILE A 71 7.78 5.75 1.76
C ILE A 71 6.37 6.25 2.08
N THR A 72 5.65 5.60 3.02
CA THR A 72 4.36 6.08 3.53
C THR A 72 4.51 7.44 4.20
N THR A 73 5.43 7.55 5.17
CA THR A 73 5.68 8.79 5.90
C THR A 73 6.16 9.89 4.97
N PHE A 74 7.08 9.58 4.06
CA PHE A 74 7.56 10.51 3.04
C PHE A 74 6.40 11.03 2.18
N THR A 75 5.55 10.13 1.68
CA THR A 75 4.40 10.47 0.84
C THR A 75 3.41 11.35 1.57
N PHE A 76 3.09 11.04 2.83
CA PHE A 76 2.22 11.86 3.65
C PHE A 76 2.78 13.28 3.82
N SER A 77 4.05 13.40 4.16
CA SER A 77 4.74 14.69 4.28
C SER A 77 4.71 15.50 2.98
N THR A 78 5.01 14.88 1.84
CA THR A 78 4.96 15.56 0.53
C THR A 78 3.55 16.02 0.17
N VAL A 79 2.52 15.20 0.39
CA VAL A 79 1.13 15.57 0.12
C VAL A 79 0.70 16.76 0.99
N MET A 80 1.08 16.76 2.27
CA MET A 80 0.78 17.87 3.17
C MET A 80 1.54 19.14 2.78
N ALA A 81 2.82 19.05 2.42
CA ALA A 81 3.61 20.19 1.96
C ALA A 81 3.01 20.84 0.70
N VAL A 82 2.61 20.01 -0.28
CA VAL A 82 1.92 20.47 -1.48
C VAL A 82 0.59 21.15 -1.11
N LEU A 83 -0.24 20.51 -0.26
CA LEU A 83 -1.51 21.10 0.17
C LEU A 83 -1.32 22.48 0.83
N THR A 84 -0.33 22.61 1.71
CA THR A 84 0.00 23.88 2.36
C THR A 84 0.42 24.94 1.35
N MET A 85 1.29 24.60 0.39
CA MET A 85 1.73 25.50 -0.68
C MET A 85 0.57 25.96 -1.57
N TYR A 86 -0.40 25.09 -1.84
CA TYR A 86 -1.62 25.47 -2.56
C TYR A 86 -2.53 26.39 -1.74
N SER A 87 -2.66 26.12 -0.44
CA SER A 87 -3.50 26.93 0.45
C SER A 87 -2.95 28.33 0.68
N SER A 88 -1.64 28.53 0.58
CA SER A 88 -1.01 29.84 0.73
C SER A 88 -0.96 30.66 -0.56
N ASN A 89 -0.83 30.01 -1.73
CA ASN A 89 -0.61 30.69 -3.02
C ASN A 89 -1.85 30.75 -3.94
N TYR A 90 -2.92 30.00 -3.67
CA TYR A 90 -4.10 29.93 -4.54
C TYR A 90 -5.42 30.16 -3.78
N SER A 91 -6.44 30.63 -4.51
CA SER A 91 -7.79 30.85 -3.97
C SER A 91 -8.38 29.58 -3.33
N PRO A 92 -9.13 29.69 -2.20
CA PRO A 92 -9.72 28.55 -1.47
C PRO A 92 -10.54 27.57 -2.33
N ARG A 93 -11.08 28.01 -3.48
CA ARG A 93 -11.86 27.16 -4.41
C ARG A 93 -11.01 26.11 -5.13
N ILE A 94 -9.73 26.37 -5.40
CA ILE A 94 -8.82 25.41 -6.07
C ILE A 94 -8.38 24.33 -5.09
N VAL A 95 -8.12 24.72 -3.84
CA VAL A 95 -7.76 23.82 -2.72
C VAL A 95 -8.88 22.82 -2.44
N GLN A 96 -10.15 23.26 -2.45
CA GLN A 96 -11.30 22.36 -2.27
C GLN A 96 -11.45 21.33 -3.40
N ASN A 97 -11.10 21.69 -4.65
CA ASN A 97 -11.09 20.75 -5.78
C ASN A 97 -9.90 19.76 -5.71
N PHE A 98 -8.79 20.14 -5.07
CA PHE A 98 -7.66 19.26 -4.81
C PHE A 98 -7.99 18.21 -3.75
N LEU A 99 -8.57 18.63 -2.62
CA LEU A 99 -9.01 17.73 -1.54
C LEU A 99 -10.05 16.71 -2.00
N LYS A 100 -10.86 17.05 -3.01
CA LYS A 100 -11.77 16.10 -3.67
C LYS A 100 -11.08 15.00 -4.46
N LYS A 101 -9.81 15.15 -4.85
CA LYS A 101 -9.07 14.13 -5.61
C LYS A 101 -8.51 13.06 -4.67
N LYS A 102 -9.29 11.98 -4.51
CA LYS A 102 -9.05 10.79 -3.66
C LYS A 102 -7.79 9.96 -3.95
N ILE A 103 -6.85 10.44 -4.76
CA ILE A 103 -5.75 9.63 -5.28
C ILE A 103 -4.65 9.38 -4.23
N SER A 104 -4.31 10.42 -3.44
CA SER A 104 -3.22 10.36 -2.48
C SER A 104 -3.54 9.37 -1.35
N LEU A 105 -4.82 9.33 -0.93
CA LEU A 105 -5.29 8.39 0.09
C LEU A 105 -5.30 6.93 -0.38
N ARG A 106 -5.56 6.68 -1.68
CA ARG A 106 -5.41 5.32 -2.23
C ARG A 106 -3.96 4.87 -2.24
N VAL A 107 -3.06 5.73 -2.70
CA VAL A 107 -1.62 5.42 -2.74
C VAL A 107 -1.08 5.17 -1.33
N LEU A 108 -1.45 6.02 -0.37
CA LEU A 108 -1.11 5.84 1.05
C LEU A 108 -1.67 4.51 1.60
N GLY A 109 -2.90 4.16 1.24
CA GLY A 109 -3.52 2.89 1.59
C GLY A 109 -2.77 1.68 1.05
N ILE A 110 -2.23 1.76 -0.18
CA ILE A 110 -1.42 0.69 -0.77
C ILE A 110 -0.10 0.54 0.00
N PHE A 111 0.59 1.62 0.33
CA PHE A 111 1.86 1.53 1.06
C PHE A 111 1.67 0.97 2.47
N LEU A 112 0.66 1.45 3.20
CA LEU A 112 0.30 0.91 4.51
C LEU A 112 -0.21 -0.53 4.43
N GLY A 113 -0.94 -0.89 3.39
CA GLY A 113 -1.34 -2.28 3.14
C GLY A 113 -0.13 -3.19 2.96
N GLY A 114 0.88 -2.77 2.22
CA GLY A 114 2.11 -3.56 2.03
C GLY A 114 2.92 -3.70 3.32
N PHE A 115 2.95 -2.64 4.13
CA PHE A 115 3.53 -2.68 5.46
C PHE A 115 2.82 -3.72 6.35
N ILE A 116 1.48 -3.67 6.39
CA ILE A 116 0.67 -4.64 7.15
C ILE A 116 0.90 -6.06 6.63
N TYR A 117 0.87 -6.26 5.31
CA TYR A 117 1.16 -7.55 4.69
C TYR A 117 2.51 -8.11 5.16
N SER A 118 3.55 -7.27 5.15
CA SER A 118 4.91 -7.67 5.52
C SER A 118 5.01 -8.03 7.00
N ILE A 119 4.46 -7.21 7.89
CA ILE A 119 4.46 -7.46 9.35
C ILE A 119 3.60 -8.66 9.71
N THR A 120 2.40 -8.80 9.13
CA THR A 120 1.53 -9.95 9.38
C THR A 120 2.20 -11.24 8.90
N SER A 121 2.82 -11.25 7.72
CA SER A 121 3.55 -12.41 7.22
C SER A 121 4.71 -12.78 8.16
N LEU A 122 5.50 -11.80 8.61
CA LEU A 122 6.58 -12.01 9.57
C LEU A 122 6.11 -12.54 10.92
N LEU A 123 4.98 -12.03 11.43
CA LEU A 123 4.42 -12.41 12.73
C LEU A 123 4.11 -13.92 12.81
N PHE A 124 3.61 -14.48 11.70
CA PHE A 124 3.24 -15.88 11.62
C PHE A 124 4.38 -16.79 11.15
N MET A 125 5.41 -16.25 10.50
CA MET A 125 6.58 -16.97 9.99
C MET A 125 7.51 -17.49 11.10
N ARG A 126 7.09 -18.54 11.80
CA ARG A 126 7.81 -19.24 12.88
C ARG A 126 8.42 -20.56 12.39
N ASP A 127 9.61 -20.89 12.87
CA ASP A 127 10.36 -22.08 12.41
C ASP A 127 9.64 -23.41 12.68
N SER A 128 8.70 -23.44 13.63
CA SER A 128 7.93 -24.65 13.96
C SER A 128 6.74 -24.93 13.04
N LEU A 129 6.33 -23.97 12.20
CA LEU A 129 5.09 -24.04 11.43
C LEU A 129 5.30 -24.11 9.91
N TYR A 130 6.52 -23.85 9.43
CA TYR A 130 6.81 -23.69 8.02
C TYR A 130 7.70 -24.80 7.50
N THR A 131 7.42 -25.26 6.28
CA THR A 131 8.37 -26.09 5.52
C THR A 131 9.56 -25.23 5.07
N ASP A 132 10.67 -25.85 4.65
CA ASP A 132 11.89 -25.14 4.20
C ASP A 132 11.66 -24.09 3.09
N HIS A 133 10.51 -24.13 2.42
CA HIS A 133 10.15 -23.22 1.34
C HIS A 133 8.84 -22.47 1.60
N VAL A 134 8.83 -21.19 1.21
CA VAL A 134 7.75 -20.22 1.44
C VAL A 134 7.55 -19.30 0.24
N VAL A 135 6.32 -18.86 0.02
CA VAL A 135 5.91 -17.99 -1.11
C VAL A 135 5.61 -16.57 -0.64
N SER A 136 5.44 -16.34 0.67
CA SER A 136 5.21 -15.01 1.28
C SER A 136 6.15 -13.91 0.79
N ALA A 137 7.45 -14.21 0.65
CA ALA A 137 8.44 -13.23 0.19
C ALA A 137 8.21 -12.80 -1.26
N SER A 138 7.94 -13.76 -2.13
CA SER A 138 7.67 -13.51 -3.55
C SER A 138 6.45 -12.62 -3.76
N ILE A 139 5.37 -12.89 -3.04
CA ILE A 139 4.18 -12.03 -3.07
C ILE A 139 4.48 -10.65 -2.48
N GLY A 140 5.30 -10.57 -1.44
CA GLY A 140 5.77 -9.29 -0.89
C GLY A 140 6.55 -8.46 -1.90
N VAL A 141 7.44 -9.08 -2.68
CA VAL A 141 8.19 -8.42 -3.75
C VAL A 141 7.26 -7.93 -4.87
N LEU A 142 6.30 -8.75 -5.29
CA LEU A 142 5.30 -8.32 -6.28
C LEU A 142 4.48 -7.13 -5.76
N TYR A 143 4.08 -7.16 -4.48
CA TYR A 143 3.41 -6.05 -3.84
C TYR A 143 4.28 -4.78 -3.85
N ALA A 144 5.57 -4.91 -3.55
CA ALA A 144 6.52 -3.80 -3.58
C ALA A 144 6.63 -3.18 -4.98
N ILE A 145 6.71 -4.00 -6.03
CA ILE A 145 6.74 -3.51 -7.43
C ILE A 145 5.46 -2.72 -7.75
N VAL A 146 4.29 -3.26 -7.39
CA VAL A 146 3.02 -2.55 -7.57
C VAL A 146 3.04 -1.22 -6.82
N SER A 147 3.52 -1.21 -5.57
CA SER A 147 3.64 0.01 -4.77
C SER A 147 4.53 1.06 -5.45
N SER A 148 5.67 0.67 -6.03
CA SER A 148 6.56 1.59 -6.76
C SER A 148 5.86 2.24 -7.97
N ILE A 149 5.03 1.49 -8.71
CA ILE A 149 4.25 2.04 -9.83
C ILE A 149 3.26 3.11 -9.33
N TYR A 150 2.56 2.84 -8.23
CA TYR A 150 1.64 3.82 -7.64
C TYR A 150 2.36 5.06 -7.11
N PHE A 151 3.58 4.90 -6.60
CA PHE A 151 4.43 6.03 -6.21
C PHE A 151 4.78 6.92 -7.41
N VAL A 152 5.20 6.33 -8.54
CA VAL A 152 5.47 7.09 -9.77
C VAL A 152 4.22 7.83 -10.25
N PHE A 153 3.06 7.18 -10.22
CA PHE A 153 1.79 7.81 -10.59
C PHE A 153 1.45 9.00 -9.68
N LEU A 154 1.65 8.87 -8.37
CA LEU A 154 1.46 9.96 -7.42
C LEU A 154 2.40 11.13 -7.73
N SER A 155 3.69 10.84 -7.92
CA SER A 155 4.71 11.84 -8.22
C SER A 155 4.38 12.61 -9.49
N HIS A 156 4.00 11.92 -10.57
CA HIS A 156 3.57 12.58 -11.80
C HIS A 156 2.37 13.50 -11.59
N LYS A 157 1.40 13.06 -10.79
CA LYS A 157 0.22 13.86 -10.49
C LYS A 157 0.54 15.09 -9.65
N LEU A 158 1.40 14.95 -8.63
CA LEU A 158 1.87 16.07 -7.82
C LEU A 158 2.65 17.08 -8.68
N LEU A 159 3.50 16.62 -9.60
CA LEU A 159 4.24 17.48 -10.53
C LEU A 159 3.32 18.25 -11.48
N ASN A 160 2.31 17.57 -12.06
CA ASN A 160 1.35 18.22 -12.96
C ASN A 160 0.47 19.26 -12.26
N LEU A 161 0.31 19.14 -10.94
CA LEU A 161 -0.38 20.17 -10.18
C LEU A 161 0.49 21.44 -10.18
N VAL A 162 1.77 21.31 -9.85
CA VAL A 162 2.69 22.45 -9.66
C VAL A 162 2.99 23.20 -10.96
N LYS A 163 2.90 22.53 -12.12
CA LYS A 163 3.11 23.20 -13.42
C LYS A 163 2.08 24.32 -13.61
N PRO A 164 2.51 25.59 -13.79
CA PRO A 164 1.60 26.67 -14.12
C PRO A 164 0.96 26.37 -15.49
N HIS A 165 -0.38 26.48 -15.57
CA HIS A 165 -1.08 26.56 -16.84
C HIS A 165 -0.70 27.91 -17.48
N ILE A 166 0.40 27.90 -18.25
CA ILE A 166 0.75 28.96 -19.21
C ILE A 166 0.09 28.62 -20.53
#